data_AF-A0A0G0P006-F1
#
_entry.id   AF-A0A0G0P006-F1
#
_cell.length_a   1.000
_cell.length_b   1.000
_cell.length_c   1.000
_cell.angle_alpha   90.00
_cell.angle_beta   90.00
_cell.angle_gamma   90.00
#
_symmetry.space_group_name_H-M   'P 1'
#
loop_
_entity.id
_entity.type
_entity.pdbx_description
1 polymer ?
#
loop_
_entity_poly.entity_id
_entity_poly.type
_entity_poly.pdbx_seq_one_letter_code
_entity_poly.pdbx_strand_id
1 'polypeptide(L)'
;MMKWEKQLFGGWESRISKEAKTIGRGAVHQALDFVNLWREVFPKEETWVQKTYGIPSLIVKLDCVFIDGFLFIYEVDERPDGIGIANTINHEFSARLNLLKRKWPLIKWVKSDNRCPGDDSFWLDGDPLTLDEYLEYLSQPEPQRKGVVLVRAEPSETEFHQLQNRSISLIANEGLKSYGLSTGLWKEVNYWNADSLPWKYGFVLKPLQGSKCKDVEIWHPGRKHFNHLSIGGISSESKVRQTLEKNRVMYCQPLVLPMQTQVENQPFFFIYRLYLGYHVGNKAYEPLGGTWVGRLKNFKVHGSEDSIFGPLVLEQKT
;
A
#
# COMPACT_ATOMS: atom_id res chain seq x y z
N MET A 1 -13.94 -2.14 -24.53
CA MET A 1 -13.51 -3.45 -24.01
C MET A 1 -12.08 -3.29 -23.56
N MET A 2 -11.83 -3.41 -22.26
CA MET A 2 -10.49 -3.24 -21.70
C MET A 2 -9.61 -4.41 -22.14
N LYS A 3 -8.50 -4.10 -22.81
CA LYS A 3 -7.44 -5.04 -23.22
C LYS A 3 -6.24 -4.91 -22.27
N TRP A 4 -5.38 -5.93 -22.24
CA TRP A 4 -4.15 -5.92 -21.47
C TRP A 4 -3.01 -6.63 -22.20
N GLU A 5 -1.79 -6.31 -21.79
CA GLU A 5 -0.53 -6.94 -22.24
C GLU A 5 0.27 -7.45 -21.04
N LYS A 6 1.21 -8.36 -21.27
CA LYS A 6 2.09 -8.89 -20.22
C LYS A 6 3.36 -8.06 -20.14
N GLN A 7 3.79 -7.73 -18.93
CA GLN A 7 5.04 -7.02 -18.69
C GLN A 7 5.72 -7.54 -17.42
N LEU A 8 7.06 -7.64 -17.45
CA LEU A 8 7.85 -8.14 -16.34
C LEU A 8 8.25 -7.00 -15.40
N PHE A 9 7.98 -7.16 -14.10
CA PHE A 9 8.42 -6.27 -13.03
C PHE A 9 9.06 -7.09 -11.92
N GLY A 10 10.35 -6.88 -11.65
CA GLY A 10 11.02 -7.60 -10.56
C GLY A 10 10.95 -9.12 -10.69
N GLY A 11 11.12 -9.64 -11.90
CA GLY A 11 11.02 -11.09 -12.17
C GLY A 11 9.58 -11.65 -12.14
N TRP A 12 8.57 -10.80 -12.05
CA TRP A 12 7.17 -11.21 -12.02
C TRP A 12 6.36 -10.66 -13.20
N GLU A 13 5.59 -11.53 -13.86
CA GLU A 13 4.76 -11.16 -15.00
C GLU A 13 3.44 -10.53 -14.52
N SER A 14 3.22 -9.27 -14.86
CA SER A 14 2.00 -8.52 -14.55
C SER A 14 1.18 -8.26 -15.81
N ARG A 15 -0.16 -8.24 -15.67
CA ARG A 15 -1.07 -7.83 -16.74
C ARG A 15 -1.30 -6.33 -16.67
N ILE A 16 -0.99 -5.62 -17.74
CA ILE A 16 -1.07 -4.15 -17.82
C ILE A 16 -2.15 -3.74 -18.81
N SER A 17 -3.10 -2.93 -18.34
CA SER A 17 -4.06 -2.25 -19.18
C SER A 17 -3.61 -0.82 -19.50
N LYS A 18 -3.88 -0.37 -20.72
CA LYS A 18 -3.69 1.03 -21.13
C LYS A 18 -4.88 1.91 -20.77
N GLU A 19 -5.98 1.32 -20.28
CA GLU A 19 -7.16 2.07 -19.88
C GLU A 19 -6.90 2.80 -18.56
N ALA A 20 -6.84 4.13 -18.63
CA ALA A 20 -6.68 4.96 -17.46
C ALA A 20 -8.02 5.10 -16.72
N LYS A 21 -7.99 5.10 -15.39
CA LYS A 21 -9.10 5.55 -14.55
C LYS A 21 -8.73 6.91 -13.97
N THR A 22 -9.70 7.81 -13.93
CA THR A 22 -9.50 9.15 -13.36
C THR A 22 -10.04 9.17 -11.95
N ILE A 23 -9.26 9.71 -11.01
CA ILE A 23 -9.71 10.01 -9.65
C ILE A 23 -10.07 11.49 -9.55
N GLY A 24 -11.31 11.77 -9.14
CA GLY A 24 -11.84 13.12 -9.07
C GLY A 24 -11.21 13.97 -7.97
N ARG A 25 -11.25 15.30 -8.12
CA ARG A 25 -10.63 16.24 -7.16
C ARG A 25 -11.15 16.07 -5.73
N GLY A 26 -12.44 15.78 -5.56
CA GLY A 26 -13.04 15.56 -4.25
C GLY A 26 -12.41 14.37 -3.51
N ALA A 27 -12.08 13.29 -4.23
CA ALA A 27 -11.39 12.14 -3.68
C ALA A 27 -9.93 12.47 -3.31
N VAL A 28 -9.23 13.23 -4.15
CA VAL A 28 -7.86 13.69 -3.89
C VAL A 28 -7.79 14.59 -2.65
N HIS A 29 -8.76 15.48 -2.48
CA HIS A 29 -8.84 16.34 -1.29
C HIS A 29 -9.05 15.51 -0.02
N GLN A 30 -10.01 14.59 -0.02
CA GLN A 30 -10.25 13.66 1.09
C GLN A 30 -9.00 12.81 1.41
N ALA A 31 -8.26 12.37 0.38
CA ALA A 31 -7.02 11.63 0.56
C ALA A 31 -5.94 12.47 1.27
N LEU A 32 -5.77 13.73 0.86
CA LEU A 32 -4.81 14.64 1.48
C LEU A 32 -5.18 14.97 2.93
N ASP A 33 -6.45 15.25 3.20
CA ASP A 33 -6.95 15.50 4.56
C ASP A 33 -6.72 14.28 5.45
N PHE A 34 -7.01 13.08 4.94
CA PHE A 34 -6.75 11.85 5.66
C PHE A 34 -5.26 11.64 5.93
N VAL A 35 -4.38 11.83 4.95
CA VAL A 35 -2.92 11.65 5.11
C VAL A 35 -2.36 12.65 6.12
N ASN A 36 -2.88 13.88 6.13
CA ASN A 36 -2.53 14.87 7.13
C ASN A 36 -2.96 14.46 8.55
N LEU A 37 -4.12 13.84 8.74
CA LEU A 37 -4.50 13.27 10.02
C LEU A 37 -3.62 12.06 10.38
N TRP A 38 -3.41 11.16 9.41
CA TRP A 38 -2.65 9.92 9.54
C TRP A 38 -1.23 10.17 10.04
N ARG A 39 -0.50 11.14 9.46
CA ARG A 39 0.89 11.42 9.86
C ARG A 39 1.04 11.88 11.32
N GLU A 40 -0.01 12.48 11.90
CA GLU A 40 0.00 12.94 13.29
C GLU A 40 -0.21 11.78 14.27
N VAL A 41 -1.01 10.79 13.88
CA VAL A 41 -1.38 9.66 14.76
C VAL A 41 -0.56 8.39 14.52
N PHE A 42 0.21 8.32 13.44
CA PHE A 42 1.02 7.15 13.14
C PHE A 42 2.15 6.97 14.17
N PRO A 43 2.47 5.73 14.59
CA PRO A 43 3.59 5.45 15.48
C PRO A 43 4.90 6.16 15.08
N LYS A 44 5.55 6.75 16.08
CA LYS A 44 6.87 7.37 15.90
C LYS A 44 7.96 6.31 15.90
N GLU A 45 8.97 6.53 15.08
CA GLU A 45 10.19 5.75 14.95
C GLU A 45 11.33 6.74 14.71
N GLU A 46 12.52 6.46 15.21
CA GLU A 46 13.66 7.39 15.19
C GLU A 46 14.35 7.49 13.80
N THR A 47 13.54 7.46 12.74
CA THR A 47 13.99 7.45 11.36
C THR A 47 14.49 8.81 10.90
N TRP A 48 15.34 8.81 9.86
CA TRP A 48 15.82 10.06 9.27
C TRP A 48 14.67 10.96 8.82
N VAL A 49 13.66 10.40 8.16
CA VAL A 49 12.52 11.16 7.62
C VAL A 49 11.67 11.78 8.74
N GLN A 50 11.44 11.06 9.84
CA GLN A 50 10.70 11.60 10.98
C GLN A 50 11.49 12.70 11.70
N LYS A 51 12.80 12.50 11.90
CA LYS A 51 13.67 13.51 12.51
C LYS A 51 13.78 14.79 11.69
N THR A 52 13.86 14.64 10.37
CA THR A 52 14.13 15.77 9.46
C THR A 52 12.85 16.51 9.08
N TYR A 53 11.76 15.78 8.83
CA TYR A 53 10.53 16.35 8.27
C TYR A 53 9.28 16.14 9.14
N GLY A 54 9.37 15.41 10.25
CA GLY A 54 8.23 15.15 11.14
C GLY A 54 7.18 14.18 10.58
N ILE A 55 7.46 13.51 9.45
CA ILE A 55 6.52 12.62 8.75
C ILE A 55 7.00 11.16 8.77
N PRO A 56 6.09 10.16 8.72
CA PRO A 56 6.48 8.76 8.77
C PRO A 56 7.24 8.25 7.54
N SER A 57 6.96 8.81 6.35
CA SER A 57 7.60 8.37 5.10
C SER A 57 7.58 9.45 4.03
N LEU A 58 8.57 9.46 3.13
CA LEU A 58 8.59 10.36 1.97
C LEU A 58 7.50 10.02 0.93
N ILE A 59 7.04 8.77 0.90
CA ILE A 59 6.01 8.33 -0.04
C ILE A 59 5.05 7.38 0.65
N VAL A 60 3.76 7.58 0.40
CA VAL A 60 2.69 6.73 0.95
C VAL A 60 1.75 6.31 -0.17
N LYS A 61 1.09 5.17 0.00
CA LYS A 61 0.04 4.68 -0.89
C LYS A 61 -1.24 4.47 -0.10
N LEU A 62 -2.36 4.90 -0.66
CA LEU A 62 -3.70 4.61 -0.18
C LEU A 62 -4.33 3.54 -1.07
N ASP A 63 -4.61 2.39 -0.50
CA ASP A 63 -5.49 1.38 -1.09
C ASP A 63 -6.93 1.77 -0.76
N CYS A 64 -7.72 2.16 -1.76
CA CYS A 64 -9.01 2.83 -1.55
C CYS A 64 -10.02 2.61 -2.68
N VAL A 65 -11.28 3.00 -2.43
CA VAL A 65 -12.32 3.17 -3.46
C VAL A 65 -12.98 4.53 -3.32
N PHE A 66 -13.57 5.02 -4.41
CA PHE A 66 -14.35 6.25 -4.41
C PHE A 66 -15.78 5.94 -4.85
N ILE A 67 -16.73 6.07 -3.93
CA ILE A 67 -18.12 5.68 -4.13
C ILE A 67 -19.01 6.82 -3.63
N ASP A 68 -19.97 7.25 -4.45
CA ASP A 68 -20.97 8.26 -4.11
C ASP A 68 -20.40 9.55 -3.51
N GLY A 69 -19.23 9.99 -4.01
CA GLY A 69 -18.56 11.22 -3.55
C GLY A 69 -17.65 11.05 -2.33
N PHE A 70 -17.54 9.84 -1.77
CA PHE A 70 -16.75 9.56 -0.58
C PHE A 70 -15.57 8.63 -0.87
N LEU A 71 -14.41 8.97 -0.30
CA LEU A 71 -13.21 8.14 -0.33
C LEU A 71 -13.25 7.15 0.84
N PHE A 72 -13.25 5.85 0.52
CA PHE A 72 -13.14 4.79 1.52
C PHE A 72 -11.75 4.18 1.46
N ILE A 73 -11.02 4.27 2.57
CA ILE A 73 -9.64 3.81 2.68
C ILE A 73 -9.61 2.41 3.31
N TYR A 74 -9.00 1.47 2.62
CA TYR A 74 -8.71 0.14 3.15
C TYR A 74 -7.41 0.16 3.94
N GLU A 75 -6.37 0.76 3.41
CA GLU A 75 -5.04 0.74 4.02
C GLU A 75 -4.22 1.93 3.54
N VAL A 76 -3.42 2.47 4.46
CA VAL A 76 -2.25 3.29 4.15
C VAL A 76 -1.02 2.43 4.30
N ASP A 77 -0.18 2.48 3.28
CA ASP A 77 1.10 1.79 3.20
C ASP A 77 2.20 2.86 3.09
N GLU A 78 2.97 3.01 4.16
CA GLU A 78 4.06 3.97 4.30
C GLU A 78 5.35 3.55 3.61
N ARG A 79 5.41 2.33 3.08
CA ARG A 79 6.58 1.81 2.39
C ARG A 79 6.11 1.07 1.13
N PRO A 80 5.46 1.77 0.19
CA PRO A 80 4.58 1.08 -0.73
C PRO A 80 5.33 0.29 -1.79
N ASP A 81 4.86 -0.94 -2.00
CA ASP A 81 5.15 -1.73 -3.20
C ASP A 81 4.25 -1.24 -4.37
N GLY A 82 4.72 -1.41 -5.61
CA GLY A 82 3.95 -1.03 -6.81
C GLY A 82 4.28 0.37 -7.37
N ILE A 83 5.24 1.09 -6.77
CA ILE A 83 5.69 2.41 -7.24
C ILE A 83 6.33 2.28 -8.63
N GLY A 84 7.15 1.26 -8.85
CA GLY A 84 7.81 0.99 -10.12
C GLY A 84 6.83 0.66 -11.24
N ILE A 85 5.79 -0.11 -10.95
CA ILE A 85 4.68 -0.36 -11.88
C ILE A 85 4.02 0.98 -12.22
N ALA A 86 3.65 1.79 -11.22
CA ALA A 86 3.05 3.10 -11.43
C ALA A 86 3.95 4.03 -12.27
N ASN A 87 5.24 4.09 -11.95
CA ASN A 87 6.24 4.88 -12.67
C ASN A 87 6.39 4.44 -14.14
N THR A 88 6.17 3.17 -14.42
CA THR A 88 6.34 2.61 -15.77
C THR A 88 5.11 2.80 -16.65
N ILE A 89 3.90 2.62 -16.10
CA ILE A 89 2.67 2.61 -16.89
C ILE A 89 1.93 3.95 -16.88
N ASN A 90 2.25 4.85 -15.95
CA ASN A 90 1.59 6.14 -15.79
C ASN A 90 2.60 7.28 -15.95
N HIS A 91 2.64 7.87 -17.15
CA HIS A 91 3.57 8.95 -17.46
C HIS A 91 3.39 10.20 -16.58
N GLU A 92 2.16 10.54 -16.20
CA GLU A 92 1.89 11.69 -15.34
C GLU A 92 2.44 11.45 -13.93
N PHE A 93 2.23 10.25 -13.39
CA PHE A 93 2.84 9.82 -12.14
C PHE A 93 4.36 9.92 -12.19
N SER A 94 4.98 9.39 -13.25
CA SER A 94 6.43 9.41 -13.40
C SER A 94 6.99 10.84 -13.43
N ALA A 95 6.35 11.73 -14.18
CA ALA A 95 6.74 13.14 -14.24
C ALA A 95 6.67 13.80 -12.86
N ARG A 96 5.57 13.61 -12.13
CA ARG A 96 5.37 14.17 -10.78
C ARG A 96 6.37 13.59 -9.77
N LEU A 97 6.58 12.27 -9.77
CA LEU A 97 7.55 11.61 -8.90
C LEU A 97 8.97 12.13 -9.17
N ASN A 98 9.38 12.27 -10.43
CA ASN A 98 10.68 12.79 -10.79
C ASN A 98 10.89 14.25 -10.35
N LEU A 99 9.84 15.08 -10.39
CA LEU A 99 9.90 16.44 -9.86
C LEU A 99 10.16 16.45 -8.34
N LEU A 100 9.50 15.58 -7.59
CA LEU A 100 9.75 15.44 -6.15
C LEU A 100 11.15 14.89 -5.85
N LYS A 101 11.57 13.83 -6.55
CA LYS A 101 12.89 13.19 -6.37
C LYS A 101 14.05 14.17 -6.53
N ARG A 102 13.93 15.17 -7.43
CA ARG A 102 14.96 16.23 -7.59
C ARG A 102 15.21 17.06 -6.32
N LYS A 103 14.26 17.06 -5.39
CA LYS A 103 14.34 17.78 -4.11
C LYS A 103 14.62 16.84 -2.93
N TRP A 104 14.54 15.53 -3.14
CA TRP A 104 14.88 14.55 -2.13
C TRP A 104 16.41 14.36 -2.07
N PRO A 105 16.95 13.97 -0.91
CA PRO A 105 18.31 13.45 -0.85
C PRO A 105 18.45 12.22 -1.77
N LEU A 106 19.68 11.89 -2.16
CA LEU A 106 19.96 10.64 -2.87
C LEU A 106 19.43 9.45 -2.04
N ILE A 107 18.59 8.62 -2.66
CA ILE A 107 18.02 7.43 -2.03
C ILE A 107 18.79 6.21 -2.55
N LYS A 108 19.44 5.48 -1.64
CA LYS A 108 19.87 4.10 -1.87
C LYS A 108 18.77 3.15 -1.40
N TRP A 109 18.82 1.91 -1.86
CA TRP A 109 17.90 0.90 -1.37
C TRP A 109 18.63 -0.35 -0.94
N VAL A 110 18.22 -0.83 0.22
CA VAL A 110 18.75 -2.01 0.88
C VAL A 110 17.64 -3.02 0.95
N LYS A 111 17.90 -4.26 0.56
CA LYS A 111 16.90 -5.31 0.47
C LYS A 111 17.37 -6.52 1.26
N SER A 112 16.46 -7.11 2.03
CA SER A 112 16.69 -8.42 2.65
C SER A 112 16.74 -9.52 1.58
N ASP A 113 17.64 -10.48 1.76
CA ASP A 113 17.75 -11.68 0.93
C ASP A 113 16.48 -12.54 0.98
N ASN A 114 15.70 -12.44 2.06
CA ASN A 114 14.44 -13.15 2.24
C ASN A 114 13.29 -12.55 1.40
N ARG A 115 13.46 -11.37 0.81
CA ARG A 115 12.44 -10.71 0.00
C ARG A 115 12.53 -11.16 -1.46
N CYS A 116 11.37 -11.50 -2.05
CA CYS A 116 11.24 -11.64 -3.49
C CYS A 116 11.68 -10.35 -4.20
N PRO A 117 12.18 -10.41 -5.45
CA PRO A 117 12.46 -9.21 -6.20
C PRO A 117 11.19 -8.36 -6.36
N GLY A 118 11.36 -7.05 -6.27
CA GLY A 118 10.27 -6.07 -6.32
C GLY A 118 10.41 -5.16 -7.54
N ASP A 119 9.53 -4.15 -7.62
CA ASP A 119 9.50 -3.20 -8.73
C ASP A 119 10.31 -1.93 -8.46
N ASP A 120 11.07 -1.87 -7.38
CA ASP A 120 11.79 -0.67 -6.97
C ASP A 120 12.88 -0.22 -7.96
N SER A 121 13.50 -1.14 -8.69
CA SER A 121 14.48 -0.81 -9.74
C SER A 121 13.91 0.01 -10.90
N PHE A 122 12.58 0.09 -11.01
CA PHE A 122 11.92 0.92 -12.01
C PHE A 122 11.73 2.38 -11.56
N TRP A 123 12.02 2.72 -10.31
CA TRP A 123 11.92 4.11 -9.81
C TRP A 123 13.12 4.56 -8.96
N LEU A 124 14.00 3.66 -8.56
CA LEU A 124 15.26 3.93 -7.86
C LEU A 124 16.45 3.63 -8.77
N ASP A 125 17.55 4.36 -8.52
CA ASP A 125 18.76 4.25 -9.32
C ASP A 125 19.71 3.19 -8.73
N GLY A 126 20.16 2.28 -9.60
CA GLY A 126 21.10 1.22 -9.25
C GLY A 126 20.46 -0.05 -8.66
N ASP A 127 21.30 -1.07 -8.48
CA ASP A 127 20.89 -2.37 -7.94
C ASP A 127 20.63 -2.30 -6.41
N PRO A 128 19.76 -3.19 -5.88
CA PRO A 128 19.55 -3.26 -4.45
C PRO A 128 20.82 -3.76 -3.78
N LEU A 129 21.19 -3.14 -2.65
CA LEU A 129 22.29 -3.60 -1.82
C LEU A 129 21.75 -4.55 -0.74
N THR A 130 22.55 -5.54 -0.38
CA THR A 130 22.38 -6.27 0.89
C THR A 130 22.72 -5.37 2.08
N LEU A 131 22.42 -5.83 3.30
CA LEU A 131 22.77 -5.08 4.50
C LEU A 131 24.29 -4.87 4.61
N ASP A 132 25.07 -5.93 4.42
CA ASP A 132 26.53 -5.91 4.56
C ASP A 132 27.19 -5.00 3.52
N GLU A 133 26.77 -5.07 2.25
CA GLU A 133 27.25 -4.20 1.18
C GLU A 133 26.97 -2.72 1.49
N TYR A 134 25.81 -2.41 2.09
CA TYR A 134 25.49 -1.05 2.48
C TYR A 134 26.31 -0.57 3.69
N LEU A 135 26.59 -1.44 4.66
CA LEU A 135 27.45 -1.11 5.81
C LEU A 135 28.91 -0.88 5.38
N GLU A 136 29.41 -1.68 4.44
CA GLU A 136 30.73 -1.45 3.81
C GLU A 136 30.74 -0.12 3.06
N TYR A 137 29.71 0.16 2.26
CA TYR A 137 29.54 1.44 1.59
C TYR A 137 29.55 2.64 2.56
N LEU A 138 28.89 2.52 3.71
CA LEU A 138 28.89 3.55 4.75
C LEU A 138 30.25 3.75 5.42
N SER A 139 31.12 2.75 5.39
CA SER A 139 32.46 2.81 5.98
C SER A 139 33.47 3.55 5.10
N GLN A 140 33.11 3.84 3.84
CA GLN A 140 33.99 4.55 2.92
C GLN A 140 34.23 6.01 3.35
N PRO A 141 35.45 6.54 3.13
CA PRO A 141 35.90 7.85 3.64
C PRO A 141 35.30 9.07 2.94
N GLU A 142 34.44 8.89 1.93
CA GLU A 142 33.78 9.97 1.18
C GLU A 142 32.37 10.28 1.75
N PRO A 143 32.21 11.25 2.68
CA PRO A 143 30.94 11.52 3.36
C PRO A 143 29.86 12.13 2.46
N GLN A 144 30.24 12.80 1.36
CA GLN A 144 29.32 13.58 0.54
C GLN A 144 28.37 12.73 -0.33
N ARG A 145 28.57 11.41 -0.37
CA ARG A 145 27.70 10.46 -1.08
C ARG A 145 26.75 9.68 -0.18
N LYS A 146 26.84 9.83 1.15
CA LYS A 146 26.05 9.03 2.10
C LYS A 146 24.60 9.51 2.16
N GLY A 147 23.85 9.15 1.12
CA GLY A 147 22.42 9.39 1.00
C GLY A 147 21.60 8.72 2.10
N VAL A 148 20.29 8.88 1.96
CA VAL A 148 19.30 8.18 2.79
C VAL A 148 19.00 6.81 2.18
N VAL A 149 18.28 5.96 2.90
CA VAL A 149 18.01 4.58 2.48
C VAL A 149 16.52 4.26 2.49
N LEU A 150 16.07 3.54 1.47
CA LEU A 150 14.84 2.75 1.52
C LEU A 150 15.21 1.32 1.92
N VAL A 151 14.69 0.86 3.06
CA VAL A 151 14.93 -0.51 3.53
C VAL A 151 13.76 -1.39 3.11
N ARG A 152 14.02 -2.54 2.49
CA ARG A 152 13.03 -3.56 2.11
C ARG A 152 13.31 -4.84 2.91
N ALA A 153 12.84 -4.85 4.17
CA ALA A 153 12.95 -5.97 5.10
C ALA A 153 11.67 -6.04 5.96
N GLU A 154 11.24 -7.24 6.35
CA GLU A 154 10.13 -7.42 7.29
C GLU A 154 10.46 -6.81 8.66
N PRO A 155 9.46 -6.32 9.43
CA PRO A 155 9.69 -5.71 10.74
C PRO A 155 10.46 -6.59 11.74
N SER A 156 10.32 -7.91 11.60
CA SER A 156 10.99 -8.92 12.44
C SER A 156 12.47 -9.10 12.14
N GLU A 157 12.99 -8.60 11.01
CA GLU A 157 14.40 -8.65 10.62
C GLU A 157 15.16 -7.51 11.32
N THR A 158 15.37 -7.68 12.63
CA THR A 158 15.89 -6.64 13.54
C THR A 158 17.28 -6.12 13.18
N GLU A 159 18.08 -6.88 12.45
CA GLU A 159 19.39 -6.46 11.95
C GLU A 159 19.32 -5.23 11.04
N PHE A 160 18.19 -5.00 10.36
CA PHE A 160 17.98 -3.80 9.53
C PHE A 160 17.61 -2.56 10.36
N HIS A 161 17.23 -2.70 11.63
CA HIS A 161 16.81 -1.57 12.47
C HIS A 161 17.96 -0.59 12.72
N GLN A 162 19.21 -1.03 12.62
CA GLN A 162 20.39 -0.15 12.69
C GLN A 162 20.40 0.94 11.60
N LEU A 163 19.64 0.76 10.50
CA LEU A 163 19.52 1.72 9.40
C LEU A 163 18.43 2.78 9.63
N GLN A 164 17.67 2.73 10.74
CA GLN A 164 16.58 3.65 11.03
C GLN A 164 16.98 5.12 10.83
N ASN A 165 18.10 5.53 11.42
CA ASN A 165 18.60 6.91 11.38
C ASN A 165 18.96 7.45 9.97
N ARG A 166 18.87 6.61 8.93
CA ARG A 166 19.03 6.95 7.51
C ARG A 166 17.79 6.68 6.68
N SER A 167 16.77 6.05 7.26
CA SER A 167 15.61 5.55 6.52
C SER A 167 14.64 6.64 6.08
N ILE A 168 14.15 6.53 4.84
CA ILE A 168 13.10 7.42 4.28
C ILE A 168 11.68 7.00 4.63
N SER A 169 11.53 5.88 5.32
CA SER A 169 10.28 5.29 5.78
C SER A 169 10.50 4.56 7.10
N LEU A 170 9.44 4.01 7.68
CA LEU A 170 9.52 3.14 8.84
C LEU A 170 10.19 1.80 8.51
N ILE A 171 10.75 1.16 9.54
CA ILE A 171 11.34 -0.18 9.47
C ILE A 171 10.66 -1.08 10.48
N ALA A 172 10.80 -0.78 11.78
CA ALA A 172 10.25 -1.60 12.86
C ALA A 172 8.72 -1.52 12.94
N ASN A 173 8.19 -0.33 12.64
CA ASN A 173 6.76 -0.05 12.69
C ASN A 173 6.06 -0.26 11.35
N GLU A 174 6.73 -0.87 10.35
CA GLU A 174 6.14 -1.06 9.03
C GLU A 174 4.85 -1.89 9.10
N GLY A 175 3.81 -1.44 8.40
CA GLY A 175 2.54 -2.14 8.29
C GLY A 175 1.70 -2.14 9.58
N LEU A 176 2.09 -1.36 10.60
CA LEU A 176 1.28 -1.17 11.80
C LEU A 176 -0.04 -0.47 11.47
N LYS A 177 -1.13 -1.02 12.00
CA LYS A 177 -2.50 -0.58 11.75
C LYS A 177 -3.11 0.14 12.96
N SER A 178 -2.32 0.56 13.94
CA SER A 178 -2.84 1.30 15.10
C SER A 178 -3.46 2.65 14.71
N TYR A 179 -3.00 3.29 13.63
CA TYR A 179 -3.55 4.57 13.15
C TYR A 179 -5.05 4.51 12.87
N GLY A 180 -5.57 3.37 12.41
CA GLY A 180 -6.99 3.28 12.06
C GLY A 180 -7.93 3.23 13.25
N LEU A 181 -7.43 2.96 14.47
CA LEU A 181 -8.19 3.23 15.70
C LEU A 181 -8.35 4.73 15.90
N SER A 182 -7.24 5.47 15.84
CA SER A 182 -7.20 6.91 16.05
C SER A 182 -7.96 7.71 14.99
N THR A 183 -7.99 7.22 13.74
CA THR A 183 -8.75 7.84 12.65
C THR A 183 -10.17 7.30 12.50
N GLY A 184 -10.59 6.34 13.35
CA GLY A 184 -11.93 5.75 13.31
C GLY A 184 -12.21 4.83 12.11
N LEU A 185 -11.19 4.40 11.37
CA LEU A 185 -11.34 3.45 10.26
C LEU A 185 -11.75 2.05 10.72
N TRP A 186 -11.31 1.63 11.90
CA TRP A 186 -11.64 0.33 12.46
C TRP A 186 -11.73 0.34 13.97
N LYS A 187 -12.26 -0.75 14.52
CA LYS A 187 -12.35 -1.01 15.96
C LYS A 187 -11.54 -2.25 16.31
N GLU A 188 -11.00 -2.30 17.52
CA GLU A 188 -10.36 -3.50 18.03
C GLU A 188 -11.41 -4.56 18.37
N VAL A 189 -11.11 -5.82 18.06
CA VAL A 189 -11.90 -6.99 18.44
C VAL A 189 -10.99 -8.08 18.99
N ASN A 190 -11.52 -8.89 19.90
CA ASN A 190 -10.78 -9.88 20.66
C ASN A 190 -11.40 -11.26 20.50
N TYR A 191 -10.61 -12.33 20.57
CA TYR A 191 -11.14 -13.67 20.27
C TYR A 191 -12.27 -14.13 21.22
N TRP A 192 -12.27 -13.68 22.48
CA TRP A 192 -13.35 -13.97 23.44
C TRP A 192 -14.67 -13.25 23.11
N ASN A 193 -14.65 -12.24 22.24
CA ASN A 193 -15.85 -11.53 21.77
C ASN A 193 -16.22 -11.82 20.31
N ALA A 194 -15.72 -12.93 19.74
CA ALA A 194 -15.99 -13.31 18.36
C ALA A 194 -17.49 -13.39 18.01
N ASP A 195 -18.34 -13.76 18.98
CA ASP A 195 -19.81 -13.80 18.80
C ASP A 195 -20.44 -12.40 18.66
N SER A 196 -19.75 -11.36 19.14
CA SER A 196 -20.18 -9.96 19.03
C SER A 196 -19.76 -9.29 17.71
N LEU A 197 -19.05 -10.01 16.83
CA LEU A 197 -18.76 -9.50 15.49
C LEU A 197 -20.07 -9.20 14.73
N PRO A 198 -20.06 -8.24 13.80
CA PRO A 198 -21.28 -7.81 13.11
C PRO A 198 -21.69 -8.82 12.02
N TRP A 199 -21.94 -10.08 12.37
CA TRP A 199 -22.24 -11.20 11.45
C TRP A 199 -23.41 -10.95 10.50
N LYS A 200 -24.38 -10.13 10.92
CA LYS A 200 -25.53 -9.71 10.10
C LYS A 200 -25.14 -8.71 8.99
N TYR A 201 -23.98 -8.08 9.12
CA TYR A 201 -23.40 -7.12 8.19
C TYR A 201 -22.09 -7.66 7.60
N GLY A 202 -21.58 -7.03 6.55
CA GLY A 202 -20.24 -7.35 6.05
C GLY A 202 -19.16 -6.69 6.89
N PHE A 203 -18.03 -7.37 7.10
CA PHE A 203 -16.86 -6.79 7.77
C PHE A 203 -15.53 -7.40 7.28
N VAL A 204 -14.43 -6.73 7.61
CA VAL A 204 -13.06 -7.20 7.34
C VAL A 204 -12.28 -7.27 8.65
N LEU A 205 -11.67 -8.42 8.93
CA LEU A 205 -10.67 -8.54 9.99
C LEU A 205 -9.27 -8.35 9.43
N LYS A 206 -8.44 -7.60 10.15
CA LYS A 206 -7.03 -7.33 9.80
C LYS A 206 -6.13 -7.57 11.02
N PRO A 207 -4.91 -8.09 10.84
CA PRO A 207 -3.95 -8.20 11.93
C PRO A 207 -3.52 -6.80 12.41
N LEU A 208 -2.94 -6.71 13.61
CA LEU A 208 -2.44 -5.45 14.17
C LEU A 208 -1.27 -4.88 13.37
N GLN A 209 -0.45 -5.77 12.81
CA GLN A 209 0.68 -5.47 11.93
C GLN A 209 0.71 -6.50 10.80
N GLY A 210 0.98 -6.07 9.58
CA GLY A 210 1.18 -6.99 8.46
C GLY A 210 0.92 -6.34 7.10
N SER A 211 1.26 -7.07 6.05
CA SER A 211 1.14 -6.63 4.66
C SER A 211 0.61 -7.77 3.78
N LYS A 212 0.41 -7.51 2.47
CA LYS A 212 0.10 -8.52 1.44
C LYS A 212 -1.18 -9.34 1.73
N CYS A 213 -2.16 -8.75 2.41
CA CYS A 213 -3.39 -9.40 2.83
C CYS A 213 -3.21 -10.67 3.70
N LYS A 214 -2.04 -10.86 4.34
CA LYS A 214 -1.80 -11.99 5.24
C LYS A 214 -2.74 -11.89 6.45
N ASP A 215 -3.41 -12.99 6.77
CA ASP A 215 -4.37 -13.09 7.88
C ASP A 215 -5.53 -12.05 7.81
N VAL A 216 -5.78 -11.45 6.63
CA VAL A 216 -6.96 -10.60 6.39
C VAL A 216 -8.14 -11.49 6.02
N GLU A 217 -9.28 -11.34 6.70
CA GLU A 217 -10.49 -12.12 6.45
C GLU A 217 -11.67 -11.21 6.11
N ILE A 218 -12.42 -11.55 5.06
CA ILE A 218 -13.60 -10.78 4.65
C ILE A 218 -14.84 -11.63 4.92
N TRP A 219 -15.75 -11.12 5.75
CA TRP A 219 -17.06 -11.74 5.96
C TRP A 219 -18.15 -10.98 5.20
N HIS A 220 -19.08 -11.73 4.59
CA HIS A 220 -20.30 -11.16 4.03
C HIS A 220 -21.49 -12.10 4.28
N PRO A 221 -22.65 -11.60 4.77
CA PRO A 221 -23.82 -12.45 5.08
C PRO A 221 -24.35 -13.21 3.84
N GLY A 222 -24.30 -12.58 2.67
CA GLY A 222 -24.58 -13.18 1.36
C GLY A 222 -23.54 -14.18 0.82
N ARG A 223 -22.60 -14.72 1.62
CA ARG A 223 -21.51 -15.58 1.10
C ARG A 223 -21.98 -16.73 0.22
N LYS A 224 -23.12 -17.35 0.54
CA LYS A 224 -23.65 -18.50 -0.22
C LYS A 224 -23.93 -18.11 -1.67
N HIS A 225 -24.46 -16.91 -1.88
CA HIS A 225 -24.71 -16.36 -3.22
C HIS A 225 -23.39 -16.12 -3.97
N PHE A 226 -22.40 -15.50 -3.32
CA PHE A 226 -21.11 -15.24 -3.94
C PHE A 226 -20.32 -16.52 -4.27
N ASN A 227 -20.39 -17.54 -3.41
CA ASN A 227 -19.79 -18.84 -3.67
C ASN A 227 -20.42 -19.51 -4.91
N HIS A 228 -21.74 -19.40 -5.08
CA HIS A 228 -22.43 -19.90 -6.28
C HIS A 228 -21.97 -19.18 -7.57
N LEU A 229 -21.59 -17.89 -7.46
CA LEU A 229 -21.03 -17.11 -8.57
C LEU A 229 -19.51 -17.32 -8.76
N SER A 230 -18.91 -18.20 -7.96
CA SER A 230 -17.46 -18.43 -7.89
C SER A 230 -16.66 -17.16 -7.61
N ILE A 231 -17.18 -16.29 -6.74
CA ILE A 231 -16.49 -15.08 -6.28
C ILE A 231 -15.66 -15.43 -5.04
N GLY A 232 -14.34 -15.28 -5.16
CA GLY A 232 -13.37 -15.55 -4.10
C GLY A 232 -13.14 -14.38 -3.14
N GLY A 233 -12.32 -14.64 -2.13
CA GLY A 233 -11.89 -13.64 -1.15
C GLY A 233 -12.81 -13.49 0.07
N ILE A 234 -13.96 -14.20 0.10
CA ILE A 234 -14.86 -14.25 1.25
C ILE A 234 -14.53 -15.46 2.11
N SER A 235 -14.42 -15.25 3.41
CA SER A 235 -14.07 -16.24 4.41
C SER A 235 -15.33 -16.86 5.01
N SER A 236 -15.27 -18.15 5.36
CA SER A 236 -16.30 -18.76 6.19
C SER A 236 -16.24 -18.20 7.61
N GLU A 237 -17.34 -18.33 8.35
CA GLU A 237 -17.39 -17.96 9.76
C GLU A 237 -16.34 -18.74 10.57
N SER A 238 -16.20 -20.05 10.29
CA SER A 238 -15.17 -20.89 10.92
C SER A 238 -13.76 -20.38 10.67
N LYS A 239 -13.47 -19.91 9.44
CA LYS A 239 -12.17 -19.35 9.09
C LYS A 239 -11.91 -18.03 9.81
N VAL A 240 -12.91 -17.15 9.85
CA VAL A 240 -12.84 -15.87 10.59
C VAL A 240 -12.54 -16.13 12.07
N ARG A 241 -13.25 -17.08 12.70
CA ARG A 241 -13.04 -17.46 14.10
C ARG A 241 -11.65 -18.04 14.34
N GLN A 242 -11.20 -18.98 13.51
CA GLN A 242 -9.85 -19.54 13.61
C GLN A 242 -8.76 -18.47 13.45
N THR A 243 -8.89 -17.56 12.49
CA THR A 243 -7.91 -16.49 12.29
C THR A 243 -7.91 -15.51 13.46
N LEU A 244 -9.08 -15.16 14.01
CA LEU A 244 -9.16 -14.32 15.20
C LEU A 244 -8.59 -15.02 16.46
N GLU A 245 -8.86 -16.32 16.63
CA GLU A 245 -8.29 -17.11 17.72
C GLU A 245 -6.77 -17.20 17.63
N LYS A 246 -6.23 -17.42 16.43
CA LYS A 246 -4.79 -17.43 16.16
C LYS A 246 -4.13 -16.09 16.52
N ASN A 247 -4.72 -14.97 16.11
CA ASN A 247 -4.14 -13.64 16.32
C ASN A 247 -4.47 -13.04 17.70
N ARG A 248 -5.45 -13.59 18.43
CA ARG A 248 -6.01 -13.13 19.70
C ARG A 248 -6.72 -11.77 19.63
N VAL A 249 -6.10 -10.78 18.99
CA VAL A 249 -6.59 -9.41 18.80
C VAL A 249 -6.45 -9.04 17.33
N MET A 250 -7.48 -8.40 16.78
CA MET A 250 -7.49 -7.93 15.38
C MET A 250 -8.26 -6.61 15.27
N TYR A 251 -8.11 -5.94 14.14
CA TYR A 251 -8.96 -4.81 13.77
C TYR A 251 -10.13 -5.25 12.91
N CYS A 252 -11.32 -4.73 13.22
CA CYS A 252 -12.56 -4.93 12.49
C CYS A 252 -12.97 -3.64 11.79
N GLN A 253 -13.02 -3.69 10.46
CA GLN A 253 -13.49 -2.60 9.61
C GLN A 253 -14.85 -2.99 8.99
N PRO A 254 -15.85 -2.08 8.94
CA PRO A 254 -17.05 -2.30 8.14
C PRO A 254 -16.68 -2.60 6.68
N LEU A 255 -17.33 -3.58 6.07
CA LEU A 255 -16.99 -3.97 4.70
C LEU A 255 -17.41 -2.88 3.72
N VAL A 256 -16.43 -2.33 3.01
CA VAL A 256 -16.63 -1.53 1.80
C VAL A 256 -16.23 -2.41 0.61
N LEU A 257 -17.16 -2.67 -0.30
CA LEU A 257 -16.89 -3.52 -1.46
C LEU A 257 -15.97 -2.81 -2.46
N PRO A 258 -15.05 -3.55 -3.12
CA PRO A 258 -14.29 -3.00 -4.23
C PRO A 258 -15.22 -2.59 -5.38
N MET A 259 -14.77 -1.66 -6.21
CA MET A 259 -15.50 -1.23 -7.40
C MET A 259 -15.50 -2.35 -8.45
N GLN A 260 -16.42 -2.29 -9.42
CA GLN A 260 -16.55 -3.29 -10.48
C GLN A 260 -16.24 -2.71 -11.85
N THR A 261 -15.57 -3.50 -12.70
CA THR A 261 -15.30 -3.18 -14.10
C THR A 261 -15.38 -4.45 -14.94
N GLN A 262 -15.45 -4.30 -16.27
CA GLN A 262 -15.36 -5.44 -17.19
C GLN A 262 -14.05 -5.42 -17.96
N VAL A 263 -13.35 -6.55 -17.96
CA VAL A 263 -12.14 -6.78 -18.75
C VAL A 263 -12.38 -8.03 -19.59
N GLU A 264 -12.30 -7.90 -20.92
CA GLU A 264 -12.57 -9.01 -21.84
C GLU A 264 -13.90 -9.75 -21.53
N ASN A 265 -14.97 -8.99 -21.23
CA ASN A 265 -16.30 -9.47 -20.83
C ASN A 265 -16.35 -10.25 -19.50
N GLN A 266 -15.28 -10.25 -18.72
CA GLN A 266 -15.25 -10.85 -17.39
C GLN A 266 -15.38 -9.78 -16.30
N PRO A 267 -16.09 -10.08 -15.19
CA PRO A 267 -16.26 -9.13 -14.09
C PRO A 267 -15.00 -9.10 -13.22
N PHE A 268 -14.38 -7.93 -13.14
CA PHE A 268 -13.25 -7.65 -12.26
C PHE A 268 -13.68 -6.76 -11.11
N PHE A 269 -13.16 -7.06 -9.92
CA PHE A 269 -13.18 -6.14 -8.79
C PHE A 269 -11.89 -5.35 -8.79
N PHE A 270 -11.96 -4.04 -8.56
CA PHE A 270 -10.79 -3.19 -8.55
C PHE A 270 -10.82 -2.15 -7.43
N ILE A 271 -9.62 -1.70 -7.06
CA ILE A 271 -9.38 -0.62 -6.10
C ILE A 271 -8.40 0.37 -6.72
N TYR A 272 -8.36 1.57 -6.16
CA TYR A 272 -7.34 2.57 -6.44
C TYR A 272 -6.15 2.39 -5.50
N ARG A 273 -4.95 2.53 -6.06
CA ARG A 273 -3.68 2.68 -5.35
C ARG A 273 -3.19 4.10 -5.63
N LEU A 274 -3.66 5.04 -4.81
CA LEU A 274 -3.30 6.45 -4.92
C LEU A 274 -2.01 6.69 -4.13
N TYR A 275 -0.97 7.19 -4.79
CA TYR A 275 0.27 7.53 -4.12
C TYR A 275 0.36 9.03 -3.86
N LEU A 276 0.96 9.37 -2.74
CA LEU A 276 1.27 10.72 -2.35
C LEU A 276 2.75 10.80 -1.97
N GLY A 277 3.46 11.76 -2.55
CA GLY A 277 4.87 12.01 -2.27
C GLY A 277 5.04 13.30 -1.49
N TYR A 278 5.97 13.33 -0.54
CA TYR A 278 6.21 14.51 0.28
C TYR A 278 7.07 15.54 -0.46
N HIS A 279 6.52 16.73 -0.66
CA HIS A 279 7.23 17.87 -1.22
C HIS A 279 7.96 18.64 -0.12
N VAL A 280 9.29 18.52 -0.06
CA VAL A 280 10.13 19.11 1.00
C VAL A 280 9.98 20.64 1.10
N GLY A 281 9.88 21.35 -0.03
CA GLY A 281 9.70 22.81 -0.05
C GLY A 281 8.37 23.28 0.57
N ASN A 282 7.26 22.73 0.09
CA ASN A 282 5.90 23.01 0.56
C ASN A 282 5.57 22.36 1.92
N LYS A 283 6.41 21.46 2.41
CA LYS A 283 6.21 20.67 3.64
C LYS A 283 4.84 19.96 3.69
N ALA A 284 4.43 19.42 2.55
CA ALA A 284 3.12 18.78 2.38
C ALA A 284 3.24 17.57 1.45
N TYR A 285 2.31 16.63 1.61
CA TYR A 285 2.13 15.56 0.63
C TYR A 285 1.44 16.11 -0.62
N GLU A 286 1.89 15.67 -1.79
CA GLU A 286 1.33 16.00 -3.08
C GLU A 286 0.85 14.71 -3.78
N PRO A 287 -0.33 14.75 -4.42
CA PRO A 287 -0.86 13.59 -5.12
C PRO A 287 -0.07 13.34 -6.41
N LEU A 288 0.33 12.08 -6.61
CA LEU A 288 1.08 11.64 -7.78
C LEU A 288 0.19 10.96 -8.82
N GLY A 289 -1.04 10.57 -8.45
CA GLY A 289 -1.81 9.57 -9.18
C GLY A 289 -1.40 8.18 -8.71
N GLY A 290 -1.38 7.20 -9.61
CA GLY A 290 -0.93 5.87 -9.25
C GLY A 290 -1.41 4.81 -10.22
N THR A 291 -1.93 3.71 -9.65
CA THR A 291 -2.53 2.62 -10.42
C THR A 291 -3.93 2.31 -9.90
N TRP A 292 -4.80 1.82 -10.77
CA TRP A 292 -5.90 0.97 -10.34
C TRP A 292 -5.44 -0.47 -10.48
N VAL A 293 -5.81 -1.33 -9.52
CA VAL A 293 -5.49 -2.76 -9.54
C VAL A 293 -6.80 -3.53 -9.50
N GLY A 294 -6.95 -4.49 -10.41
CA GLY A 294 -8.13 -5.33 -10.52
C GLY A 294 -7.80 -6.81 -10.39
N ARG A 295 -8.74 -7.59 -9.86
CA ARG A 295 -8.69 -9.06 -9.83
C ARG A 295 -9.99 -9.68 -10.32
N LEU A 296 -9.86 -10.78 -11.05
CA LEU A 296 -11.00 -11.53 -11.57
C LEU A 296 -11.81 -12.14 -10.42
N LYS A 297 -13.08 -11.77 -10.29
CA LYS A 297 -14.03 -12.37 -9.33
C LYS A 297 -13.46 -12.59 -7.91
N ASN A 298 -12.66 -11.67 -7.38
CA ASN A 298 -12.08 -11.79 -6.03
C ASN A 298 -12.16 -10.48 -5.26
N PHE A 299 -12.74 -10.51 -4.06
CA PHE A 299 -12.83 -9.32 -3.20
C PHE A 299 -11.50 -8.96 -2.52
N LYS A 300 -10.54 -9.88 -2.38
CA LYS A 300 -9.19 -9.59 -1.87
C LYS A 300 -8.31 -9.02 -2.99
N VAL A 301 -8.59 -7.77 -3.38
CA VAL A 301 -7.87 -7.07 -4.44
C VAL A 301 -6.51 -6.58 -3.93
N HIS A 302 -5.43 -7.16 -4.44
CA HIS A 302 -4.03 -6.78 -4.19
C HIS A 302 -3.18 -7.17 -5.41
N GLY A 303 -1.87 -6.98 -5.37
CA GLY A 303 -0.99 -7.46 -6.44
C GLY A 303 -0.79 -8.98 -6.34
N SER A 304 -1.35 -9.72 -7.28
CA SER A 304 -1.23 -11.18 -7.45
C SER A 304 -1.21 -11.59 -8.93
N GLU A 305 -0.88 -12.84 -9.26
CA GLU A 305 -0.54 -13.26 -10.64
C GLU A 305 -1.70 -13.09 -11.63
N ASP A 306 -2.92 -13.15 -11.12
CA ASP A 306 -4.18 -12.92 -11.82
C ASP A 306 -4.62 -11.44 -11.82
N SER A 307 -3.80 -10.53 -11.28
CA SER A 307 -4.10 -9.11 -11.21
C SER A 307 -3.82 -8.41 -12.54
N ILE A 308 -4.61 -7.36 -12.76
CA ILE A 308 -4.44 -6.40 -13.85
C ILE A 308 -4.21 -5.02 -13.25
N PHE A 309 -3.26 -4.28 -13.79
CA PHE A 309 -2.94 -2.92 -13.39
C PHE A 309 -3.23 -1.97 -14.53
N GLY A 310 -3.72 -0.77 -14.24
CA GLY A 310 -3.74 0.32 -15.21
C GLY A 310 -3.53 1.68 -14.56
N PRO A 311 -3.34 2.75 -15.35
CA PRO A 311 -3.01 4.07 -14.83
C PRO A 311 -4.16 4.66 -14.01
N LEU A 312 -3.87 5.18 -12.83
CA LEU A 312 -4.76 6.08 -12.09
C LEU A 312 -4.28 7.52 -12.28
N VAL A 313 -5.02 8.29 -13.08
CA VAL A 313 -4.68 9.68 -13.40
C VAL A 313 -5.50 10.64 -12.55
N LEU A 314 -4.95 11.82 -12.28
CA LEU A 314 -5.63 12.84 -11.50
C LEU A 314 -6.50 13.69 -12.42
N GLU A 315 -7.69 14.08 -11.96
CA GLU A 315 -8.53 15.02 -12.69
C GLU A 315 -7.82 16.38 -12.86
N GLN A 316 -7.62 16.81 -14.11
CA GLN A 316 -6.92 18.07 -14.43
C GLN A 316 -7.75 19.31 -14.07
N LYS A 317 -7.07 20.42 -13.77
CA LYS A 317 -7.68 21.76 -13.70
C LYS A 317 -7.96 22.25 -15.12
N THR A 318 -9.23 22.22 -15.53
CA THR A 318 -9.72 22.94 -16.72
C THR A 318 -9.70 24.43 -16.50
#